data_AF-A0A7T5EIX9-F1
#
_entry.id   AF-A0A7T5EIX9-F1
#
_cell.length_a   1.000
_cell.length_b   1.000
_cell.length_c   1.000
_cell.angle_alpha   90.00
_cell.angle_beta   90.00
_cell.angle_gamma   90.00
#
_symmetry.space_group_name_H-M   'P 1'
#
loop_
_entity.id
_entity.type
_entity.pdbx_description
1 polymer ?
#
loop_
_entity_poly.entity_id
_entity_poly.type
_entity_poly.pdbx_seq_one_letter_code
_entity_poly.pdbx_strand_id
1 'polypeptide(L)' 'MPKMKTHKGAAKRFKKTGTGQLKRDHAYTSHLFANKSTKAKRHLRKGALVSKGDQKRIEQLVTYL' A
#
# COMPACT_ATOMS: atom_id res chain seq x y z
N MET A 1 -17.23 22.52 13.33
CA MET A 1 -16.80 21.11 13.47
C MET A 1 -15.49 20.93 12.70
N PRO A 2 -14.39 20.47 13.34
CA PRO A 2 -13.10 20.36 12.67
C PRO A 2 -13.11 19.23 11.63
N LYS A 3 -12.45 19.45 10.48
CA LYS A 3 -12.26 18.42 9.45
C LYS A 3 -11.41 17.27 10.00
N MET A 4 -11.71 16.04 9.57
CA MET A 4 -10.83 14.90 9.88
C MET A 4 -9.43 15.15 9.31
N LYS A 5 -8.39 14.71 10.01
CA LYS A 5 -7.01 14.83 9.54
C LYS A 5 -6.61 13.53 8.86
N THR A 6 -6.02 13.61 7.67
CA THR A 6 -5.41 12.45 7.02
C THR A 6 -4.17 12.01 7.79
N HIS A 7 -4.02 10.70 7.99
CA HIS A 7 -2.80 10.14 8.51
C HIS A 7 -1.70 10.23 7.44
N LYS A 8 -0.80 11.21 7.58
CA LYS A 8 0.22 11.53 6.57
C LYS A 8 1.15 10.34 6.26
N GLY A 9 1.45 9.50 7.24
CA GLY A 9 2.25 8.29 7.03
C GLY A 9 1.56 7.24 6.15
N ALA A 10 0.22 7.16 6.22
CA ALA A 10 -0.55 6.25 5.38
C ALA A 10 -0.75 6.84 3.97
N ALA A 11 -1.02 8.14 3.89
CA ALA A 11 -1.17 8.85 2.61
C ALA A 11 0.06 8.76 1.70
N LYS A 12 1.26 8.66 2.28
CA LYS A 12 2.51 8.48 1.51
C LYS A 12 2.67 7.06 0.94
N ARG A 13 2.00 6.05 1.51
CA ARG A 13 2.20 4.63 1.20
C ARG A 13 1.09 4.02 0.36
N PHE A 14 -0.13 4.57 0.45
CA PHE A 14 -1.30 4.07 -0.27
C PHE A 14 -1.77 5.08 -1.30
N LYS A 15 -2.16 4.59 -2.47
CA LYS A 15 -2.75 5.40 -3.55
C LYS A 15 -4.09 4.79 -3.96
N LYS A 16 -5.08 5.63 -4.25
CA LYS A 16 -6.37 5.21 -4.75
C LYS A 16 -6.31 4.96 -6.25
N THR A 17 -6.88 3.84 -6.70
CA THR A 17 -7.08 3.54 -8.11
C THR A 17 -8.39 4.16 -8.59
N GLY A 18 -8.58 4.27 -9.91
CA GLY A 18 -9.84 4.79 -10.48
C GLY A 18 -11.09 3.98 -10.09
N THR A 19 -10.91 2.72 -9.70
CA THR A 19 -11.98 1.82 -9.23
C THR A 19 -12.25 1.94 -7.72
N GLY A 20 -11.55 2.83 -7.01
CA GLY A 20 -11.69 3.01 -5.56
C GLY A 20 -10.89 2.03 -4.71
N GLN A 21 -10.13 1.12 -5.31
CA GLN A 21 -9.25 0.21 -4.58
C GLN A 21 -7.96 0.92 -4.15
N LEU A 22 -7.35 0.43 -3.08
CA LEU A 22 -6.06 0.95 -2.62
C LEU A 22 -4.90 0.12 -3.15
N LYS A 23 -3.97 0.79 -3.82
CA LYS A 23 -2.69 0.24 -4.28
C LYS A 23 -1.61 0.49 -3.24
N ARG A 24 -0.74 -0.51 -3.07
CA ARG A 24 0.46 -0.48 -2.22
C ARG A 24 1.65 -1.13 -2.92
N ASP A 25 2.84 -0.89 -2.41
CA ASP A 25 4.03 -1.64 -2.79
C ASP A 25 4.20 -2.89 -1.92
N HIS A 26 5.01 -3.85 -2.38
CA HIS A 26 5.36 -5.03 -1.59
C HIS A 26 6.46 -4.74 -0.58
N ALA A 27 6.40 -5.44 0.55
CA ALA A 27 7.47 -5.48 1.54
C ALA A 27 8.63 -6.38 1.05
N TYR A 28 9.74 -6.35 1.80
CA TYR A 28 10.93 -7.20 1.59
C TYR A 28 11.73 -6.89 0.31
N THR A 29 11.71 -5.63 -0.14
CA THR A 29 12.46 -5.17 -1.33
C THR A 29 13.60 -4.20 -0.98
N SER A 30 14.00 -4.12 0.30
CA SER A 30 15.06 -3.18 0.71
C SER A 30 16.44 -3.84 0.81
N HIS A 31 16.51 -5.08 1.30
CA HIS A 31 17.78 -5.77 1.57
C HIS A 31 17.61 -7.30 1.46
N LEU A 32 18.74 -8.02 1.59
CA LEU A 32 18.83 -9.49 1.51
C LEU A 32 18.33 -10.04 0.16
N PHE A 33 18.69 -9.37 -0.93
CA PHE A 33 18.33 -9.80 -2.28
C PHE A 33 19.17 -10.97 -2.81
N ALA A 34 20.35 -11.19 -2.24
CA ALA A 34 21.22 -12.32 -2.57
C ALA A 34 20.54 -13.65 -2.25
N ASN A 35 19.84 -13.74 -1.11
CA ASN A 35 19.19 -14.96 -0.64
C ASN A 35 17.81 -15.21 -1.28
N LYS A 36 17.34 -14.32 -2.15
CA LYS A 36 16.02 -14.40 -2.79
C LYS A 36 16.15 -14.86 -4.22
N SER A 37 15.30 -15.80 -4.61
CA SER A 37 15.20 -16.24 -6.01
C SER A 37 14.85 -15.06 -6.93
N THR A 38 15.32 -15.12 -8.17
CA THR A 38 15.02 -14.10 -9.19
C THR A 38 13.51 -13.98 -9.46
N LYS A 39 12.78 -15.11 -9.35
CA LYS A 39 11.32 -15.17 -9.44
C LYS A 39 10.64 -14.36 -8.32
N ALA A 40 11.05 -14.56 -7.07
CA ALA A 40 10.50 -13.81 -5.93
C ALA A 40 10.74 -12.30 -6.09
N LYS A 41 11.96 -11.90 -6.47
CA LYS A 41 12.31 -10.49 -6.72
C LYS A 41 11.42 -9.86 -7.81
N ARG A 42 11.15 -10.61 -8.89
CA ARG A 42 10.28 -10.14 -10.00
C ARG A 42 8.83 -9.92 -9.56
N HIS A 43 8.29 -10.80 -8.73
CA HIS A 43 6.93 -10.66 -8.21
C HIS A 43 6.81 -9.47 -7.25
N LEU A 44 7.75 -9.33 -6.32
CA LEU A 44 7.74 -8.24 -5.33
C LEU A 44 7.97 -6.85 -5.95
N ARG A 45 8.50 -6.74 -7.17
CA ARG A 45 8.70 -5.47 -7.86
C ARG A 45 7.38 -4.78 -8.27
N LYS A 46 6.31 -5.53 -8.52
CA LYS A 46 5.04 -4.96 -8.99
C LYS A 46 4.23 -4.40 -7.83
N GLY A 47 3.47 -3.34 -8.06
CA GLY A 47 2.50 -2.87 -7.07
C GLY A 47 1.35 -3.87 -6.91
N ALA A 48 0.85 -4.00 -5.69
CA ALA A 48 -0.26 -4.89 -5.35
C ALA A 48 -1.45 -4.11 -4.81
N LEU A 49 -2.61 -4.75 -4.82
CA LEU A 49 -3.79 -4.22 -4.15
C LEU A 49 -3.77 -4.58 -2.66
N VAL A 50 -4.39 -3.73 -1.86
CA VAL A 50 -4.67 -3.99 -0.45
C VAL A 50 -5.66 -5.15 -0.35
N SER A 51 -5.51 -5.96 0.70
CA SER A 51 -6.43 -7.08 0.96
C SER A 51 -7.84 -6.54 1.24
N LYS A 52 -8.89 -7.30 0.89
CA LYS A 52 -10.27 -6.87 1.17
C LYS A 52 -10.52 -6.63 2.66
N GLY A 53 -9.88 -7.41 3.54
CA GLY A 53 -10.04 -7.28 4.99
C GLY A 53 -9.42 -5.99 5.57
N ASP A 54 -8.32 -5.51 4.97
CA ASP A 54 -7.62 -4.33 5.46
C ASP A 54 -8.08 -3.03 4.79
N GLN A 55 -8.79 -3.14 3.67
CA GLN A 55 -9.25 -2.00 2.89
C GLN A 55 -10.05 -1.01 3.74
N LYS A 56 -11.07 -1.48 4.47
CA LYS A 56 -11.91 -0.62 5.32
C LYS A 56 -11.12 0.13 6.40
N ARG A 57 -10.14 -0.52 7.01
CA ARG A 57 -9.30 0.09 8.05
C ARG A 57 -8.40 1.18 7.47
N ILE A 58 -7.82 0.93 6.30
CA ILE A 58 -6.89 1.87 5.67
C ILE A 58 -7.64 3.07 5.08
N GLU A 59 -8.82 2.87 4.48
CA GLU A 59 -9.66 3.96 3.96
C GLU A 59 -10.01 5.01 5.03
N GLN A 60 -10.24 4.58 6.27
CA GLN A 60 -10.48 5.49 7.39
C GLN A 60 -9.27 6.40 7.69
N LEU A 61 -8.04 5.91 7.48
CA LEU A 61 -6.80 6.65 7.72
C LEU A 61 -6.49 7.66 6.61
N VAL A 62 -6.93 7.37 5.39
CA VAL A 62 -6.70 8.18 4.18
C VAL A 62 -8.01 8.74 3.62
N THR A 63 -8.69 9.48 4.49
CA THR A 63 -10.06 9.95 4.30
C THR A 63 -10.28 10.89 3.09
N TYR A 64 -9.23 11.53 2.59
CA TYR A 64 -9.29 12.52 1.50
C TYR A 64 -8.48 12.08 0.25
N LEU A 65 -8.29 10.78 0.10
CA LEU A 65 -7.49 10.17 -0.98
C LEU A 65 -8.39 9.55 -2.06
#